data_AF-A0A7C5HZW7-F1
#
_entry.id   AF-A0A7C5HZW7-F1
#
_cell.length_a   1.000
_cell.length_b   1.000
_cell.length_c   1.000
_cell.angle_alpha   90.00
_cell.angle_beta   90.00
_cell.angle_gamma   90.00
#
_symmetry.space_group_name_H-M   'P 1'
#
loop_
_entity.id
_entity.type
_entity.pdbx_description
1 polymer ?
#
loop_
_entity_poly.entity_id
_entity_poly.type
_entity_poly.pdbx_seq_one_letter_code
_entity_poly.pdbx_strand_id
1 'polypeptide(L)'
;MSEMGESQQSHIEAMLPEFTQRLRALGYDLREGREEATLVGRSGATHSFDVVATREDAFMSYTLACDVASSEQGEPLGLGAIFAFDDKCYDCGIRDKVFLVSPGLDAVAERFAQNQRIRVFDESRLRELLAQSAETVLPEGKSLAGWDSKTRVLQSLAALGYRTRRQAQITGRSGAEYTFDIVATFDDGIITHTIALDDLGEGTIDVDKLSVFDAKAYDAGILDKAVLVRGDLTTDAQRFATLQRIKVIRLSSEETQVKDESATEHEPASKEADMSSSASTTPRLQTVVEQILQGKLEKVIKARPEAAALQLVPESMARRFKVVPLSLSNDALRVAMANPSDIFALEALGLQSRKRIVPVAASEREILDTIDRYYRGFQQMEEHISRIPTGEG
;
A
#
# COMPACT_ATOMS: atom_id res chain seq x y z
N MET A 1 16.31 -14.27 46.64
CA MET A 1 16.09 -15.04 45.39
C MET A 1 14.94 -14.34 44.70
N SER A 2 15.26 -13.46 43.77
CA SER A 2 14.29 -12.66 43.03
C SER A 2 14.23 -13.24 41.62
N GLU A 3 13.29 -14.15 41.37
CA GLU A 3 12.88 -14.51 40.02
C GLU A 3 11.98 -13.38 39.53
N MET A 4 12.58 -12.40 38.87
CA MET A 4 11.86 -11.32 38.17
C MET A 4 11.53 -11.81 36.76
N GLY A 5 10.24 -12.07 36.53
CA GLY A 5 9.52 -11.94 35.27
C GLY A 5 10.15 -12.56 34.03
N GLU A 6 9.88 -13.85 33.79
CA GLU A 6 9.77 -14.32 32.40
C GLU A 6 8.65 -13.51 31.74
N SER A 7 9.00 -12.65 30.76
CA SER A 7 7.99 -12.01 29.93
C SER A 7 7.20 -13.12 29.26
N GLN A 8 5.88 -13.19 29.50
CA GLN A 8 5.01 -14.06 28.71
C GLN A 8 5.04 -13.55 27.27
N GLN A 9 5.94 -14.14 26.48
CA GLN A 9 6.02 -13.89 25.06
C GLN A 9 4.66 -14.24 24.44
N SER A 10 4.08 -13.30 23.70
CA SER A 10 2.77 -13.54 23.11
C SER A 10 2.83 -14.74 22.16
N HIS A 11 1.74 -15.50 22.06
CA HIS A 11 1.74 -16.72 21.24
C HIS A 11 2.03 -16.41 19.76
N ILE A 12 1.67 -15.21 19.28
CA ILE A 12 2.01 -14.78 17.93
C ILE A 12 3.49 -14.45 17.73
N GLU A 13 4.17 -13.90 18.74
CA GLU A 13 5.64 -13.70 18.68
C GLU A 13 6.37 -15.04 18.62
N ALA A 14 5.86 -16.06 19.31
CA ALA A 14 6.42 -17.41 19.26
C ALA A 14 6.27 -18.08 17.88
N MET A 15 5.33 -17.62 17.04
CA MET A 15 5.12 -18.11 15.67
C MET A 15 5.96 -17.36 14.62
N LEU A 16 6.64 -16.28 15.00
CA LEU A 16 7.47 -15.49 14.07
C LEU A 16 8.58 -16.32 13.41
N PRO A 17 9.33 -17.21 14.11
CA PRO A 17 10.35 -18.04 13.47
C PRO A 17 9.82 -18.98 12.38
N GLU A 18 8.62 -19.55 12.58
CA GLU A 18 7.98 -20.40 11.55
C GLU A 18 7.55 -19.56 10.34
N PHE A 19 7.05 -18.34 10.58
CA PHE A 19 6.73 -17.39 9.52
C PHE A 19 7.97 -16.96 8.72
N THR A 20 9.08 -16.67 9.39
CA THR A 20 10.33 -16.29 8.69
C THR A 20 10.96 -17.48 7.97
N GLN A 21 10.83 -18.70 8.49
CA GLN A 21 11.19 -19.92 7.75
C GLN A 21 10.34 -20.11 6.49
N ARG A 22 9.03 -19.83 6.55
CA ARG A 22 8.16 -19.85 5.37
C ARG A 22 8.60 -18.83 4.32
N LEU A 23 8.90 -17.60 4.73
CA LEU A 23 9.42 -16.56 3.81
C LEU A 23 10.71 -17.01 3.11
N ARG A 24 11.65 -17.62 3.85
CA ARG A 24 12.87 -18.20 3.26
C ARG A 24 12.55 -19.30 2.24
N ALA A 25 11.61 -20.19 2.56
CA ALA A 25 11.17 -21.24 1.63
C ALA A 25 10.55 -20.66 0.34
N LEU A 26 9.95 -19.47 0.41
CA LEU A 26 9.44 -18.72 -0.75
C LEU A 26 10.51 -17.92 -1.51
N GLY A 27 11.78 -18.04 -1.12
CA GLY A 27 12.92 -17.40 -1.79
C GLY A 27 13.21 -15.97 -1.34
N TYR A 28 12.70 -15.55 -0.18
CA TYR A 28 13.07 -14.26 0.39
C TYR A 28 14.41 -14.34 1.15
N ASP A 29 15.22 -13.29 1.01
CA ASP A 29 16.33 -12.95 1.89
C ASP A 29 15.81 -12.07 3.03
N LEU A 30 16.13 -12.40 4.28
CA LEU A 30 15.57 -11.75 5.46
C LEU A 30 16.61 -11.00 6.27
N ARG A 31 16.18 -9.87 6.82
CA ARG A 31 16.78 -9.19 7.98
C ARG A 31 15.76 -9.27 9.11
N GLU A 32 16.17 -9.82 10.25
CA GLU A 32 15.29 -10.08 11.41
C GLU A 32 15.77 -9.28 12.62
N GLY A 33 14.82 -8.81 13.42
CA GLY A 33 15.10 -8.06 14.64
C GLY A 33 15.35 -6.56 14.38
N ARG A 34 14.95 -5.74 15.36
CA ARG A 34 14.84 -4.27 15.21
C ARG A 34 16.17 -3.55 14.97
N GLU A 35 17.30 -4.20 15.22
CA GLU A 35 18.63 -3.66 14.92
C GLU A 35 19.02 -3.88 13.45
N GLU A 36 18.79 -5.07 12.91
CA GLU A 36 19.21 -5.45 11.54
C GLU A 36 18.15 -5.09 10.49
N ALA A 37 16.86 -5.19 10.84
CA ALA A 37 15.72 -4.87 9.99
C ALA A 37 15.43 -3.36 9.97
N THR A 38 16.46 -2.54 9.73
CA THR A 38 16.37 -1.08 9.67
C THR A 38 16.42 -0.56 8.25
N LEU A 39 15.65 0.49 7.97
CA LEU A 39 15.59 1.18 6.69
C LEU A 39 15.51 2.69 6.90
N VAL A 40 16.16 3.45 6.02
CA VAL A 40 16.08 4.92 6.03
C VAL A 40 14.94 5.35 5.11
N GLY A 41 13.98 6.07 5.69
CA GLY A 41 12.83 6.61 4.96
C GLY A 41 13.18 7.83 4.12
N ARG A 42 12.24 8.24 3.25
CA ARG A 42 12.35 9.45 2.42
C ARG A 42 12.45 10.73 3.23
N SER A 43 11.94 10.72 4.46
CA SER A 43 12.10 11.80 5.43
C SER A 43 13.52 11.93 6.00
N GLY A 44 14.37 10.91 5.82
CA GLY A 44 15.67 10.76 6.48
C GLY A 44 15.60 10.09 7.84
N ALA A 45 14.40 9.76 8.36
CA ALA A 45 14.25 9.00 9.58
C ALA A 45 14.64 7.52 9.38
N THR A 46 15.27 6.92 10.39
CA THR A 46 15.53 5.48 10.42
C THR A 46 14.38 4.77 11.08
N HIS A 47 13.80 3.81 10.38
CA HIS A 47 12.71 2.97 10.85
C HIS A 47 13.18 1.54 11.04
N SER A 48 12.83 0.94 12.17
CA SER A 48 13.06 -0.49 12.44
C SER A 48 11.78 -1.28 12.25
N PHE A 49 11.93 -2.52 11.80
CA PHE A 49 10.86 -3.51 11.66
C PHE A 49 11.21 -4.76 12.45
N ASP A 50 10.25 -5.65 12.68
CA ASP A 50 10.57 -6.96 13.24
C ASP A 50 11.17 -7.87 12.15
N VAL A 51 10.71 -7.75 10.90
CA VAL A 51 11.30 -8.41 9.73
C VAL A 51 11.25 -7.50 8.50
N VAL A 52 12.35 -7.46 7.75
CA VAL A 52 12.37 -6.98 6.35
C VAL A 52 12.79 -8.15 5.47
N ALA A 53 11.94 -8.51 4.51
CA ALA A 53 12.17 -9.60 3.58
C ALA A 53 12.26 -9.04 2.15
N THR A 54 13.32 -9.38 1.43
CA THR A 54 13.52 -8.99 0.03
C THR A 54 13.54 -10.22 -0.84
N ARG A 55 12.86 -10.18 -1.99
CA ARG A 55 12.94 -11.24 -3.00
C ARG A 55 13.20 -10.58 -4.34
N GLU A 56 14.22 -11.04 -5.04
CA GLU A 56 14.46 -10.65 -6.42
C GLU A 56 14.20 -11.84 -7.32
N ASP A 57 13.33 -11.65 -8.31
CA ASP A 57 13.24 -12.55 -9.45
C ASP A 57 13.80 -11.85 -10.69
N ALA A 58 13.85 -12.57 -11.82
CA ALA A 58 14.39 -12.00 -13.05
C ALA A 58 13.64 -10.72 -13.48
N PHE A 59 12.36 -10.58 -13.13
CA PHE A 59 11.47 -9.47 -13.47
C PHE A 59 11.50 -8.34 -12.45
N MET A 60 11.24 -8.60 -11.17
CA MET A 60 11.00 -7.57 -10.16
C MET A 60 11.76 -7.83 -8.87
N SER A 61 11.97 -6.75 -8.12
CA SER A 61 12.49 -6.79 -6.76
C SER A 61 11.37 -6.42 -5.80
N TYR A 62 11.03 -7.34 -4.92
CA TYR A 62 9.99 -7.21 -3.91
C TYR A 62 10.62 -6.92 -2.56
N THR A 63 9.97 -6.04 -1.79
CA THR A 63 10.35 -5.75 -0.40
C THR A 63 9.10 -5.77 0.45
N LEU A 64 9.10 -6.69 1.41
CA LEU A 64 8.07 -6.90 2.39
C LEU A 64 8.58 -6.46 3.76
N ALA A 65 7.77 -5.69 4.48
CA ALA A 65 8.00 -5.39 5.88
C ALA A 65 6.96 -6.13 6.73
N CYS A 66 7.41 -6.61 7.88
CA CYS A 66 6.56 -7.24 8.87
C CYS A 66 6.85 -6.67 10.26
N ASP A 67 5.78 -6.32 10.96
CA ASP A 67 5.82 -6.03 12.39
C ASP A 67 4.89 -6.99 13.14
N VAL A 68 5.23 -7.24 14.39
CA VAL A 68 4.43 -8.00 15.36
C VAL A 68 3.95 -7.06 16.45
N ALA A 69 2.67 -7.16 16.81
CA ALA A 69 2.10 -6.41 17.91
C ALA A 69 1.15 -7.28 18.75
N SER A 70 1.29 -7.20 20.07
CA SER A 70 0.50 -7.97 21.02
C SER A 70 -0.10 -7.05 22.08
N SER A 71 -1.29 -7.42 22.56
CA SER A 71 -1.96 -6.73 23.65
C SER A 71 -1.64 -7.38 24.99
N GLU A 72 -1.12 -6.60 25.94
CA GLU A 72 -0.85 -7.07 27.31
C GLU A 72 -2.14 -7.41 28.08
N GLN A 73 -3.26 -6.77 27.70
CA GLN A 73 -4.55 -6.88 28.39
C GLN A 73 -5.52 -7.83 27.68
N GLY A 74 -5.11 -8.42 26.56
CA GLY A 74 -5.96 -9.31 25.75
C GLY A 74 -7.07 -8.58 24.97
N GLU A 75 -7.06 -7.25 24.92
CA GLU A 75 -7.97 -6.45 24.10
C GLU A 75 -7.46 -6.29 22.66
N PRO A 76 -8.33 -6.16 21.64
CA PRO A 76 -7.92 -5.88 20.27
C PRO A 76 -7.12 -4.57 20.15
N LEU A 77 -6.09 -4.55 19.31
CA LEU A 77 -5.28 -3.36 19.10
C LEU A 77 -6.01 -2.33 18.23
N GLY A 78 -5.94 -1.06 18.65
CA GLY A 78 -6.53 0.06 17.93
C GLY A 78 -5.65 0.62 16.82
N LEU A 79 -6.16 1.65 16.15
CA LEU A 79 -5.53 2.29 14.97
C LEU A 79 -4.08 2.71 15.17
N GLY A 80 -3.72 3.17 16.38
CA GLY A 80 -2.37 3.67 16.67
C GLY A 80 -1.26 2.64 16.37
N ALA A 81 -1.47 1.37 16.70
CA ALA A 81 -0.48 0.32 16.51
C ALA A 81 -0.20 0.07 15.01
N ILE A 82 -1.27 -0.14 14.23
CA ILE A 82 -1.15 -0.42 12.80
C ILE A 82 -0.79 0.81 11.97
N PHE A 83 -1.23 2.00 12.38
CA PHE A 83 -0.87 3.24 11.71
C PHE A 83 0.63 3.51 11.81
N ALA A 84 1.24 3.29 12.98
CA ALA A 84 2.68 3.46 13.17
C ALA A 84 3.47 2.56 12.21
N PHE A 85 3.10 1.28 12.11
CA PHE A 85 3.71 0.36 11.14
C PHE A 85 3.56 0.84 9.70
N ASP A 86 2.34 1.21 9.31
CA ASP A 86 2.05 1.68 7.96
C ASP A 86 2.76 2.98 7.59
N ASP A 87 2.95 3.89 8.55
CA ASP A 87 3.69 5.15 8.38
C ASP A 87 5.18 4.88 8.14
N LYS A 88 5.79 3.96 8.90
CA LYS A 88 7.17 3.50 8.64
C LYS A 88 7.30 2.93 7.23
N CYS A 89 6.38 2.05 6.82
CA CYS A 89 6.38 1.48 5.48
C CYS A 89 6.22 2.55 4.40
N TYR A 90 5.31 3.50 4.59
CA TYR A 90 5.08 4.60 3.66
C TYR A 90 6.34 5.45 3.48
N ASP A 91 7.02 5.80 4.57
CA ASP A 91 8.25 6.61 4.50
C ASP A 91 9.38 5.85 3.80
N CYS A 92 9.53 4.55 4.08
CA CYS A 92 10.49 3.65 3.43
C CYS A 92 10.11 3.25 1.99
N GLY A 93 8.91 3.60 1.52
CA GLY A 93 8.42 3.21 0.19
C GLY A 93 8.11 1.71 0.04
N ILE A 94 7.82 1.04 1.16
CA ILE A 94 7.44 -0.38 1.23
C ILE A 94 5.92 -0.48 1.08
N ARG A 95 5.48 -1.37 0.19
CA ARG A 95 4.05 -1.57 -0.10
C ARG A 95 3.53 -2.91 0.38
N ASP A 96 4.36 -3.94 0.31
CA ASP A 96 4.04 -5.26 0.83
C ASP A 96 4.18 -5.21 2.34
N LYS A 97 3.03 -5.15 3.00
CA LYS A 97 2.93 -4.88 4.44
C LYS A 97 2.24 -6.05 5.09
N VAL A 98 2.95 -6.73 5.99
CA VAL A 98 2.39 -7.79 6.82
C VAL A 98 2.37 -7.32 8.26
N PHE A 99 1.26 -7.54 8.95
CA PHE A 99 1.13 -7.20 10.36
C PHE A 99 0.62 -8.41 11.12
N LEU A 100 1.45 -8.93 12.02
CA LEU A 100 1.09 -10.04 12.89
C LEU A 100 0.54 -9.45 14.19
N VAL A 101 -0.68 -9.83 14.57
CA VAL A 101 -1.35 -9.24 15.73
C VAL A 101 -1.98 -10.26 16.68
N SER A 102 -1.87 -10.04 17.99
CA SER A 102 -2.60 -10.80 19.01
C SER A 102 -3.35 -9.88 19.99
N PRO A 103 -4.63 -10.12 20.29
CA PRO A 103 -5.49 -11.18 19.72
C PRO A 103 -6.03 -10.83 18.33
N GLY A 104 -5.93 -9.58 17.90
CA GLY A 104 -6.53 -9.05 16.68
C GLY A 104 -6.54 -7.53 16.66
N LEU A 105 -7.17 -6.96 15.65
CA LEU A 105 -7.41 -5.52 15.52
C LEU A 105 -8.85 -5.18 15.91
N ASP A 106 -9.08 -3.97 16.42
CA ASP A 106 -10.43 -3.45 16.53
C ASP A 106 -11.03 -3.16 15.13
N ALA A 107 -12.35 -2.97 15.05
CA ALA A 107 -13.04 -2.74 13.78
C ALA A 107 -12.54 -1.48 13.04
N VAL A 108 -11.93 -0.54 13.76
CA VAL A 108 -11.38 0.69 13.19
C VAL A 108 -10.05 0.39 12.51
N ALA A 109 -9.14 -0.28 13.20
CA ALA A 109 -7.85 -0.70 12.71
C ALA A 109 -7.97 -1.73 11.57
N GLU A 110 -8.95 -2.64 11.60
CA GLU A 110 -9.21 -3.57 10.48
C GLU A 110 -9.56 -2.86 9.19
N ARG A 111 -10.46 -1.87 9.24
CA ARG A 111 -10.84 -1.08 8.05
C ARG A 111 -9.66 -0.30 7.51
N PHE A 112 -8.86 0.30 8.40
CA PHE A 112 -7.63 0.97 7.99
C PHE A 112 -6.66 0.00 7.30
N ALA A 113 -6.45 -1.18 7.89
CA ALA A 113 -5.60 -2.22 7.31
C ALA A 113 -6.04 -2.59 5.88
N GLN A 114 -7.34 -2.84 5.69
CA GLN A 114 -7.91 -3.18 4.39
C GLN A 114 -7.70 -2.05 3.37
N ASN A 115 -7.98 -0.81 3.76
CA ASN A 115 -7.82 0.36 2.90
C ASN A 115 -6.36 0.62 2.52
N GLN A 116 -5.44 0.41 3.46
CA GLN A 116 -4.00 0.54 3.23
C GLN A 116 -3.39 -0.73 2.61
N ARG A 117 -4.19 -1.77 2.32
CA ARG A 117 -3.74 -3.07 1.80
C ARG A 117 -2.66 -3.71 2.68
N ILE A 118 -2.80 -3.60 3.99
CA ILE A 118 -1.95 -4.28 4.98
C ILE A 118 -2.52 -5.68 5.20
N ARG A 119 -1.69 -6.70 4.98
CA ARG A 119 -2.06 -8.09 5.23
C ARG A 119 -1.94 -8.38 6.73
N VAL A 120 -3.07 -8.53 7.40
CA VAL A 120 -3.13 -8.79 8.84
C VAL A 120 -3.34 -10.27 9.12
N PHE A 121 -2.49 -10.84 9.96
CA PHE A 121 -2.66 -12.19 10.49
C PHE A 121 -2.83 -12.13 12.01
N ASP A 122 -3.98 -12.59 12.48
CA ASP A 122 -4.12 -13.04 13.86
C ASP A 122 -3.51 -14.44 14.03
N GLU A 123 -3.47 -14.95 15.27
CA GLU A 123 -2.91 -16.27 15.58
C GLU A 123 -3.57 -17.41 14.80
N SER A 124 -4.89 -17.35 14.59
CA SER A 124 -5.64 -18.41 13.91
C SER A 124 -5.30 -18.42 12.42
N ARG A 125 -5.34 -17.25 11.77
CA ARG A 125 -5.00 -17.09 10.35
C ARG A 125 -3.54 -17.38 10.07
N LEU A 126 -2.64 -17.01 10.97
CA LEU A 126 -1.21 -17.32 10.84
C LEU A 126 -1.00 -18.84 10.93
N ARG A 127 -1.67 -19.52 11.87
CA ARG A 127 -1.57 -20.98 12.01
C ARG A 127 -2.09 -21.70 10.77
N GLU A 128 -3.22 -21.25 10.22
CA GLU A 128 -3.75 -21.77 8.95
C GLU A 128 -2.79 -21.57 7.79
N LEU A 129 -2.16 -20.39 7.68
CA LEU A 129 -1.13 -20.13 6.67
C LEU A 129 0.05 -21.08 6.83
N LEU A 130 0.60 -21.20 8.04
CA LEU A 130 1.78 -22.02 8.33
C LEU A 130 1.52 -23.52 8.14
N ALA A 131 0.28 -23.98 8.37
CA ALA A 131 -0.12 -25.37 8.14
C ALA A 131 -0.24 -25.74 6.65
N GLN A 132 -0.45 -24.78 5.77
CA GLN A 132 -0.44 -25.01 4.32
C GLN A 132 1.00 -25.30 3.88
N SER A 133 1.21 -26.30 3.03
CA SER A 133 2.52 -26.50 2.40
C SER A 133 2.92 -25.22 1.66
N ALA A 134 4.14 -24.72 1.92
CA ALA A 134 4.75 -23.73 1.07
C ALA A 134 5.05 -24.43 -0.27
N GLU A 135 4.09 -24.45 -1.19
CA GLU A 135 4.35 -24.86 -2.56
C GLU A 135 5.22 -23.78 -3.21
N THR A 136 6.53 -23.87 -2.98
CA THR A 136 7.50 -23.11 -3.74
C THR A 136 7.55 -23.72 -5.14
N VAL A 137 6.97 -23.04 -6.12
CA VAL A 137 7.30 -23.29 -7.54
C VAL A 137 7.87 -22.02 -8.13
N LEU A 138 8.96 -21.54 -7.54
CA LEU A 138 9.96 -20.83 -8.30
C LEU A 138 11.06 -21.86 -8.61
N PRO A 139 11.03 -22.52 -9.78
CA PRO A 139 12.11 -23.40 -10.18
C PRO A 139 13.43 -22.61 -10.10
N GLU A 140 14.47 -23.25 -9.54
CA GLU A 140 15.85 -22.74 -9.62
C GLU A 140 16.06 -22.17 -11.00
N GLY A 141 16.33 -20.86 -11.05
CA GLY A 141 16.23 -20.04 -12.24
C GLY A 141 16.67 -20.78 -13.49
N LYS A 142 15.71 -21.34 -14.24
CA LYS A 142 15.95 -21.68 -15.62
C LYS A 142 16.03 -20.34 -16.32
N SER A 143 17.26 -19.83 -16.39
CA SER A 143 17.66 -18.74 -17.26
C SER A 143 17.20 -19.11 -18.67
N LEU A 144 15.97 -18.73 -19.01
CA LEU A 144 15.48 -18.70 -20.37
C LEU A 144 16.21 -17.53 -21.00
N ALA A 145 17.41 -17.82 -21.51
CA ALA A 145 18.32 -16.82 -22.04
C ALA A 145 17.61 -15.98 -23.13
N GLY A 146 17.59 -14.67 -22.90
CA GLY A 146 17.09 -13.65 -23.81
C GLY A 146 15.57 -13.46 -23.81
N TRP A 147 15.11 -12.31 -23.30
CA TRP A 147 13.74 -11.82 -23.49
C TRP A 147 13.59 -11.11 -24.84
N ASP A 148 13.99 -11.80 -25.91
CA ASP A 148 13.99 -11.28 -27.27
C ASP A 148 12.59 -11.31 -27.91
N SER A 149 11.63 -12.02 -27.34
CA SER A 149 10.27 -12.09 -27.86
C SER A 149 9.22 -12.08 -26.75
N LYS A 150 8.03 -11.58 -27.07
CA LYS A 150 6.87 -11.58 -26.16
C LYS A 150 6.55 -13.00 -25.66
N THR A 151 6.70 -14.00 -26.52
CA THR A 151 6.52 -15.42 -26.16
C THR A 151 7.51 -15.87 -25.10
N ARG A 152 8.81 -15.54 -25.24
CA ARG A 152 9.81 -15.90 -24.21
C ARG A 152 9.60 -15.17 -22.89
N VAL A 153 9.14 -13.92 -22.93
CA VAL A 153 8.74 -13.18 -21.73
C VAL A 153 7.60 -13.92 -21.01
N LEU A 154 6.54 -14.30 -21.72
CA LEU A 154 5.41 -15.04 -21.17
C LEU A 154 5.82 -16.42 -20.63
N GLN A 155 6.68 -17.14 -21.36
CA GLN A 155 7.24 -18.42 -20.89
C GLN A 155 8.07 -18.26 -19.62
N SER A 156 8.86 -17.18 -19.51
CA SER A 156 9.64 -16.87 -18.31
C SER A 156 8.74 -16.52 -17.12
N LEU A 157 7.70 -15.71 -17.32
CA LEU A 157 6.70 -15.42 -16.30
C LEU A 157 6.01 -16.71 -15.82
N ALA A 158 5.57 -17.56 -16.75
CA ALA A 158 4.93 -18.83 -16.42
C ALA A 158 5.88 -19.80 -15.69
N ALA A 159 7.15 -19.86 -16.12
CA ALA A 159 8.17 -20.67 -15.45
C ALA A 159 8.43 -20.19 -14.01
N LEU A 160 8.27 -18.89 -13.74
CA LEU A 160 8.34 -18.32 -12.40
C LEU A 160 7.01 -18.39 -11.64
N GLY A 161 6.02 -19.13 -12.13
CA GLY A 161 4.73 -19.32 -11.45
C GLY A 161 3.72 -18.19 -11.61
N TYR A 162 4.00 -17.16 -12.41
CA TYR A 162 3.02 -16.10 -12.68
C TYR A 162 1.88 -16.64 -13.56
N ARG A 163 0.65 -16.36 -13.14
CA ARG A 163 -0.54 -16.48 -13.98
C ARG A 163 -0.68 -15.23 -14.83
N THR A 164 -0.73 -15.39 -16.15
CA THR A 164 -0.82 -14.26 -17.08
C THR A 164 -2.22 -14.14 -17.68
N ARG A 165 -2.70 -12.91 -17.81
CA ARG A 165 -3.94 -12.57 -18.53
C ARG A 165 -3.60 -11.58 -19.64
N ARG A 166 -4.02 -11.86 -20.86
CA ARG A 166 -3.78 -11.00 -22.03
C ARG A 166 -4.97 -10.06 -22.25
N GLN A 167 -4.70 -8.85 -22.74
CA GLN A 167 -5.75 -7.83 -22.97
C GLN A 167 -6.64 -7.66 -21.72
N ALA A 168 -5.99 -7.61 -20.55
CA ALA A 168 -6.68 -7.61 -19.27
C ALA A 168 -7.30 -6.23 -19.02
N GLN A 169 -8.62 -6.21 -18.84
CA GLN A 169 -9.35 -5.02 -18.42
C GLN A 169 -9.30 -4.87 -16.91
N ILE A 170 -8.93 -3.68 -16.44
CA ILE A 170 -8.85 -3.32 -15.03
C ILE A 170 -9.46 -1.94 -14.85
N THR A 171 -10.43 -1.85 -13.94
CA THR A 171 -11.02 -0.58 -13.52
C THR A 171 -10.09 0.12 -12.54
N GLY A 172 -9.68 1.34 -12.88
CA GLY A 172 -8.88 2.18 -12.02
C GLY A 172 -9.66 2.82 -10.88
N ARG A 173 -8.95 3.46 -9.97
CA ARG A 173 -9.51 4.18 -8.82
C ARG A 173 -10.40 5.35 -9.25
N SER A 174 -10.17 5.91 -10.44
CA SER A 174 -11.03 6.93 -11.06
C SER A 174 -12.36 6.38 -11.60
N GLY A 175 -12.52 5.06 -11.66
CA GLY A 175 -13.62 4.39 -12.37
C GLY A 175 -13.38 4.21 -13.87
N ALA A 176 -12.27 4.73 -14.41
CA ALA A 176 -11.90 4.50 -15.80
C ALA A 176 -11.49 3.04 -16.03
N GLU A 177 -11.86 2.47 -17.18
CA GLU A 177 -11.43 1.14 -17.58
C GLU A 177 -10.16 1.20 -18.43
N TYR A 178 -9.18 0.39 -18.06
CA TYR A 178 -7.90 0.32 -18.73
C TYR A 178 -7.64 -1.09 -19.24
N THR A 179 -7.14 -1.22 -20.46
CA THR A 179 -6.75 -2.51 -21.04
C THR A 179 -5.24 -2.62 -21.08
N PHE A 180 -4.67 -3.58 -20.36
CA PHE A 180 -3.24 -3.92 -20.38
C PHE A 180 -2.96 -5.09 -21.31
N ASP A 181 -1.86 -5.05 -22.05
CA ASP A 181 -1.53 -6.14 -22.96
C ASP A 181 -1.33 -7.45 -22.22
N ILE A 182 -0.65 -7.40 -21.08
CA ILE A 182 -0.46 -8.51 -20.17
C ILE A 182 -0.56 -8.01 -18.73
N VAL A 183 -1.29 -8.76 -17.90
CA VAL A 183 -1.21 -8.66 -16.43
C VAL A 183 -0.74 -9.99 -15.90
N ALA A 184 0.38 -10.00 -15.18
CA ALA A 184 0.96 -11.19 -14.58
C ALA A 184 0.78 -11.13 -13.06
N THR A 185 0.17 -12.15 -12.48
CA THR A 185 -0.09 -12.23 -11.03
C THR A 185 0.61 -13.44 -10.44
N PHE A 186 1.33 -13.25 -9.36
CA PHE A 186 1.93 -14.32 -8.56
C PHE A 186 1.46 -14.18 -7.11
N ASP A 187 0.84 -15.23 -6.59
CA ASP A 187 0.34 -15.26 -5.22
C ASP A 187 1.17 -16.29 -4.45
N ASP A 188 1.97 -15.82 -3.49
CA ASP A 188 2.79 -16.68 -2.63
C ASP A 188 2.07 -17.09 -1.34
N GLY A 189 0.76 -16.83 -1.26
CA GLY A 189 -0.09 -17.10 -0.10
C GLY A 189 0.03 -16.04 1.00
N ILE A 190 1.02 -15.16 0.92
CA ILE A 190 1.21 -14.02 1.84
C ILE A 190 0.78 -12.74 1.15
N ILE A 191 1.36 -12.46 -0.03
CA ILE A 191 1.10 -11.29 -0.86
C ILE A 191 0.85 -11.72 -2.30
N THR A 192 -0.08 -11.02 -2.97
CA THR A 192 -0.29 -11.15 -4.41
C THR A 192 0.47 -10.06 -5.16
N HIS A 193 1.55 -10.47 -5.82
CA HIS A 193 2.37 -9.64 -6.69
C HIS A 193 1.67 -9.48 -8.04
N THR A 194 1.59 -8.25 -8.55
CA THR A 194 0.90 -7.96 -9.82
C THR A 194 1.78 -7.06 -10.68
N ILE A 195 2.14 -7.56 -11.87
CA ILE A 195 2.91 -6.83 -12.87
C ILE A 195 1.99 -6.46 -14.03
N ALA A 196 1.97 -5.17 -14.39
CA ALA A 196 1.40 -4.70 -15.65
C ALA A 196 2.48 -4.67 -16.73
N LEU A 197 2.18 -5.20 -17.91
CA LEU A 197 3.02 -5.09 -19.09
C LEU A 197 2.25 -4.59 -20.30
N ASP A 198 2.77 -3.53 -20.93
CA ASP A 198 2.31 -3.03 -22.23
C ASP A 198 3.44 -3.12 -23.26
N ASP A 199 3.08 -3.46 -24.50
CA ASP A 199 3.95 -3.44 -25.66
C ASP A 199 3.87 -2.07 -26.33
N LEU A 200 4.97 -1.31 -26.29
CA LEU A 200 5.02 0.04 -26.85
C LEU A 200 5.41 0.06 -28.34
N GLY A 201 5.58 -1.13 -28.94
CA GLY A 201 5.84 -1.31 -30.35
C GLY A 201 7.27 -0.99 -30.78
N GLU A 202 7.39 -0.62 -32.05
CA GLU A 202 8.65 -0.32 -32.73
C GLU A 202 8.98 1.18 -32.74
N GLY A 203 10.23 1.50 -33.06
CA GLY A 203 10.74 2.85 -33.20
C GLY A 203 11.17 3.48 -31.87
N THR A 204 11.46 4.78 -31.91
CA THR A 204 11.92 5.53 -30.74
C THR A 204 10.76 5.75 -29.75
N ILE A 205 10.96 5.35 -28.50
CA ILE A 205 9.98 5.53 -27.42
C ILE A 205 10.34 6.78 -26.63
N ASP A 206 9.41 7.73 -26.56
CA ASP A 206 9.53 8.98 -25.81
C ASP A 206 8.87 8.90 -24.42
N VAL A 207 8.98 10.00 -23.68
CA VAL A 207 8.40 10.12 -22.33
C VAL A 207 6.87 10.04 -22.39
N ASP A 208 6.25 10.61 -23.42
CA ASP A 208 4.80 10.69 -23.54
C ASP A 208 4.18 9.29 -23.55
N LYS A 209 4.70 8.37 -24.38
CA LYS A 209 4.24 6.97 -24.38
C LYS A 209 4.39 6.27 -23.03
N LEU A 210 5.53 6.43 -22.37
CA LEU A 210 5.76 5.83 -21.06
C LEU A 210 4.87 6.43 -19.98
N SER A 211 4.61 7.74 -20.04
CA SER A 211 3.79 8.45 -19.05
C SER A 211 2.33 8.02 -19.09
N VAL A 212 1.80 7.70 -20.28
CA VAL A 212 0.44 7.18 -20.44
C VAL A 212 0.32 5.81 -19.76
N PHE A 213 1.28 4.91 -20.01
CA PHE A 213 1.33 3.61 -19.34
C PHE A 213 1.46 3.75 -17.83
N ASP A 214 2.36 4.63 -17.37
CA ASP A 214 2.59 4.91 -15.96
C ASP A 214 1.33 5.41 -15.24
N ALA A 215 0.64 6.39 -15.82
CA ALA A 215 -0.58 6.95 -15.28
C ALA A 215 -1.72 5.91 -15.21
N LYS A 216 -1.86 5.09 -16.26
CA LYS A 216 -2.80 3.98 -16.32
C LYS A 216 -2.52 2.94 -15.23
N ALA A 217 -1.27 2.50 -15.08
CA ALA A 217 -0.87 1.55 -14.06
C ALA A 217 -1.11 2.11 -12.65
N TYR A 218 -0.76 3.39 -12.44
CA TYR A 218 -0.99 4.09 -11.18
C TYR A 218 -2.48 4.14 -10.83
N ASP A 219 -3.36 4.51 -11.76
CA ASP A 219 -4.79 4.57 -11.47
C ASP A 219 -5.39 3.19 -11.22
N ALA A 220 -4.95 2.17 -11.99
CA ALA A 220 -5.26 0.75 -11.78
C ALA A 220 -4.73 0.19 -10.44
N GLY A 221 -3.87 0.94 -9.73
CA GLY A 221 -3.26 0.50 -8.48
C GLY A 221 -2.27 -0.64 -8.66
N ILE A 222 -1.65 -0.74 -9.85
CA ILE A 222 -0.55 -1.66 -10.18
C ILE A 222 0.74 -0.87 -10.17
N LEU A 223 1.70 -1.36 -9.41
CA LEU A 223 2.95 -0.66 -9.16
C LEU A 223 4.12 -1.23 -9.94
N ASP A 224 4.16 -2.55 -10.06
CA ASP A 224 5.19 -3.24 -10.80
C ASP A 224 4.85 -3.14 -12.28
N LYS A 225 5.70 -2.41 -12.99
CA LYS A 225 5.46 -1.96 -14.34
C LYS A 225 6.61 -2.45 -15.21
N ALA A 226 6.28 -3.13 -16.28
CA ALA A 226 7.24 -3.40 -17.33
C ALA A 226 6.70 -2.98 -18.69
N VAL A 227 7.58 -2.63 -19.61
CA VAL A 227 7.22 -2.32 -20.99
C VAL A 227 8.05 -3.17 -21.94
N LEU A 228 7.42 -3.65 -22.99
CA LEU A 228 8.10 -4.33 -24.09
C LEU A 228 8.39 -3.30 -25.19
N VAL A 229 9.62 -3.26 -25.67
CA VAL A 229 10.04 -2.31 -26.72
C VAL A 229 10.86 -3.03 -27.80
N ARG A 230 10.60 -2.71 -29.08
CA ARG A 230 11.39 -3.18 -30.24
C ARG A 230 12.34 -2.09 -30.79
N GLY A 231 12.51 -0.99 -30.08
CA GLY A 231 13.39 0.13 -30.43
C GLY A 231 13.99 0.81 -29.21
N ASP A 232 14.71 1.91 -29.45
CA ASP A 232 15.40 2.65 -28.39
C ASP A 232 14.49 3.63 -27.65
N LEU A 233 14.74 3.80 -26.36
CA LEU A 233 14.17 4.90 -25.59
C LEU A 233 14.99 6.16 -25.82
N THR A 234 14.34 7.31 -25.87
CA THR A 234 15.06 8.59 -25.75
C THR A 234 15.75 8.66 -24.38
N THR A 235 16.78 9.50 -24.25
CA THR A 235 17.49 9.70 -22.96
C THR A 235 16.53 10.10 -21.84
N ASP A 236 15.56 10.97 -22.14
CA ASP A 236 14.57 11.41 -21.16
C ASP A 236 13.56 10.32 -20.84
N ALA A 237 13.14 9.50 -21.82
CA ALA A 237 12.31 8.32 -21.59
C ALA A 237 13.01 7.31 -20.68
N GLN A 238 14.32 7.10 -20.86
CA GLN A 238 15.08 6.17 -20.03
C GLN A 238 15.29 6.68 -18.59
N ARG A 239 15.47 7.99 -18.41
CA ARG A 239 15.45 8.64 -17.09
C ARG A 239 14.08 8.51 -16.42
N PHE A 240 13.01 8.78 -17.17
CA PHE A 240 11.64 8.65 -16.68
C PHE A 240 11.33 7.22 -16.24
N ALA A 241 11.67 6.22 -17.06
CA ALA A 241 11.49 4.81 -16.73
C ALA A 241 12.23 4.44 -15.44
N THR A 242 13.48 4.88 -15.27
CA THR A 242 14.25 4.65 -14.04
C THR A 242 13.57 5.29 -12.82
N LEU A 243 13.18 6.57 -12.92
CA LEU A 243 12.55 7.30 -11.81
C LEU A 243 11.20 6.69 -11.41
N GLN A 244 10.41 6.26 -12.39
CA GLN A 244 9.10 5.63 -12.16
C GLN A 244 9.19 4.12 -11.90
N ARG A 245 10.40 3.55 -11.85
CA ARG A 245 10.64 2.11 -11.68
C ARG A 245 9.90 1.24 -12.71
N ILE A 246 9.91 1.69 -13.97
CA ILE A 246 9.36 0.93 -15.10
C ILE A 246 10.49 0.10 -15.70
N LYS A 247 10.34 -1.24 -15.68
CA LYS A 247 11.31 -2.14 -16.28
C LYS A 247 11.16 -2.18 -17.79
N VAL A 248 12.24 -1.91 -18.50
CA VAL A 248 12.26 -1.92 -19.97
C VAL A 248 12.82 -3.25 -20.45
N ILE A 249 11.99 -4.01 -21.18
CA ILE A 249 12.36 -5.28 -21.79
C ILE A 249 12.50 -5.07 -23.30
N ARG A 250 13.72 -5.23 -23.83
CA ARG A 250 14.00 -5.08 -25.26
C ARG A 250 13.77 -6.40 -25.99
N LEU A 251 12.83 -6.38 -26.93
CA LEU A 251 12.56 -7.47 -27.85
C LEU A 251 13.41 -7.31 -29.12
N SER A 252 13.71 -8.41 -29.81
CA SER A 252 14.30 -8.38 -31.15
C SER A 252 13.26 -7.97 -32.19
N SER A 253 13.73 -7.33 -33.27
CA SER A 253 12.89 -6.81 -34.36
C SER A 253 12.33 -7.90 -35.28
N GLU A 254 12.68 -9.17 -35.07
CA GLU A 254 12.29 -10.29 -35.92
C GLU A 254 11.24 -11.15 -35.23
N GLU A 255 9.98 -10.70 -35.24
CA GLU A 255 8.86 -11.57 -34.91
C GLU A 255 8.47 -12.37 -36.16
N THR A 256 8.97 -13.61 -36.25
CA THR A 256 8.45 -14.61 -37.18
C THR A 256 6.98 -14.85 -36.84
N GLN A 257 6.09 -14.39 -37.71
CA GLN A 257 4.66 -14.68 -37.68
C GLN A 257 4.44 -16.20 -37.66
N VAL A 258 4.09 -16.76 -36.51
CA VAL A 258 3.42 -18.06 -36.48
C VAL A 258 1.96 -17.77 -36.75
N LYS A 259 1.53 -18.09 -37.97
CA LYS A 259 0.13 -18.13 -38.37
C LYS A 259 -0.61 -19.12 -37.46
N ASP A 260 -1.55 -18.59 -36.67
CA ASP A 260 -2.62 -19.40 -36.08
C ASP A 260 -3.60 -19.76 -37.20
N GLU A 261 -3.53 -21.00 -37.69
CA GLU A 261 -4.58 -21.62 -38.49
C GLU A 261 -5.17 -22.82 -37.72
N SER A 262 -6.41 -22.62 -37.28
CA SER A 262 -7.48 -23.61 -37.03
C SER A 262 -7.30 -24.67 -35.93
N ALA A 263 -8.20 -24.67 -34.94
CA ALA A 263 -9.47 -25.40 -35.07
C ALA A 263 -10.46 -25.03 -33.94
N THR A 264 -11.64 -24.59 -34.38
CA THR A 264 -13.01 -24.90 -33.90
C THR A 264 -13.11 -25.95 -32.75
N GLU A 265 -14.03 -25.89 -31.78
CA GLU A 265 -15.42 -25.42 -31.78
C GLU A 265 -15.99 -25.53 -30.34
N HIS A 266 -17.13 -24.84 -30.12
CA HIS A 266 -18.16 -25.02 -29.07
C HIS A 266 -18.32 -23.92 -28.01
N GLU A 267 -19.12 -22.94 -28.41
CA GLU A 267 -20.23 -22.38 -27.63
C GLU A 267 -21.23 -23.51 -27.21
N PRO A 268 -22.01 -23.35 -26.13
CA PRO A 268 -23.17 -22.47 -26.25
C PRO A 268 -23.39 -21.51 -25.08
N ALA A 269 -23.97 -20.38 -25.47
CA ALA A 269 -24.59 -19.39 -24.62
C ALA A 269 -25.71 -19.97 -23.73
N SER A 270 -25.85 -19.41 -22.53
CA SER A 270 -27.15 -19.21 -21.92
C SER A 270 -27.29 -17.77 -21.48
N LYS A 271 -28.36 -17.15 -21.97
CA LYS A 271 -28.89 -15.86 -21.53
C LYS A 271 -29.57 -16.08 -20.18
N GLU A 272 -29.41 -15.15 -19.25
CA GLU A 272 -30.51 -14.71 -18.41
C GLU A 272 -30.28 -13.28 -17.97
N ALA A 273 -31.34 -12.50 -18.10
CA ALA A 273 -31.41 -11.09 -17.80
C ALA A 273 -32.21 -10.91 -16.50
N ASP A 274 -31.69 -10.01 -15.68
CA ASP A 274 -32.42 -8.93 -15.00
C ASP A 274 -33.06 -9.13 -13.61
N MET A 275 -32.95 -8.03 -12.88
CA MET A 275 -33.75 -7.55 -11.75
C MET A 275 -33.58 -8.17 -10.35
N SER A 276 -32.77 -7.47 -9.54
CA SER A 276 -33.25 -6.45 -8.59
C SER A 276 -32.70 -6.55 -7.17
N SER A 277 -32.12 -5.42 -6.75
CA SER A 277 -32.21 -4.77 -5.44
C SER A 277 -32.03 -5.59 -4.16
N SER A 278 -30.98 -5.26 -3.42
CA SER A 278 -31.18 -4.82 -2.03
C SER A 278 -30.15 -3.77 -1.64
N ALA A 279 -30.68 -2.60 -1.28
CA ALA A 279 -29.96 -1.44 -0.76
C ALA A 279 -29.39 -1.70 0.64
N SER A 280 -28.23 -1.10 0.93
CA SER A 280 -27.78 -0.66 2.26
C SER A 280 -26.30 -0.22 2.18
N THR A 281 -25.77 0.91 2.66
CA THR A 281 -26.29 2.18 3.18
C THR A 281 -25.05 3.10 3.28
N THR A 282 -24.85 4.09 2.40
CA THR A 282 -24.02 5.28 2.71
C THR A 282 -24.33 6.44 1.74
N PRO A 283 -25.54 7.05 1.78
CA PRO A 283 -25.84 8.22 0.97
C PRO A 283 -25.12 9.49 1.47
N ARG A 284 -24.45 9.42 2.63
CA ARG A 284 -23.92 10.62 3.32
C ARG A 284 -22.54 11.07 2.85
N LEU A 285 -21.69 10.20 2.30
CA LEU A 285 -20.33 10.57 1.90
C LEU A 285 -20.29 11.18 0.50
N GLN A 286 -21.00 10.59 -0.47
CA GLN A 286 -21.10 11.12 -1.83
C GLN A 286 -21.70 12.54 -1.86
N THR A 287 -22.77 12.77 -1.10
CA THR A 287 -23.43 14.09 -1.02
C THR A 287 -22.51 15.18 -0.44
N VAL A 288 -21.60 14.81 0.48
CA VAL A 288 -20.62 15.77 1.06
C VAL A 288 -19.53 16.09 0.04
N VAL A 289 -19.05 15.10 -0.72
CA VAL A 289 -18.05 15.29 -1.79
C VAL A 289 -18.58 16.24 -2.88
N GLU A 290 -19.84 16.09 -3.28
CA GLU A 290 -20.47 16.98 -4.28
C GLU A 290 -20.62 18.43 -3.80
N GLN A 291 -20.89 18.65 -2.51
CA GLN A 291 -20.96 20.00 -1.93
C GLN A 291 -19.59 20.69 -1.83
N ILE A 292 -18.50 19.93 -1.66
CA ILE A 292 -17.13 20.47 -1.55
C ILE A 292 -16.58 20.89 -2.91
N LEU A 293 -16.88 20.15 -3.97
CA LEU A 293 -16.46 20.48 -5.35
C LEU A 293 -17.09 21.79 -5.85
N GLN A 294 -18.21 22.21 -5.25
CA GLN A 294 -18.87 23.49 -5.55
C GLN A 294 -18.34 24.66 -4.70
N GLY A 295 -17.47 24.40 -3.72
CA GLY A 295 -16.89 25.40 -2.83
C GLY A 295 -15.60 26.01 -3.40
N LYS A 296 -15.56 27.34 -3.53
CA LYS A 296 -14.34 28.11 -3.77
C LYS A 296 -13.22 27.66 -2.81
N LEU A 297 -11.97 27.59 -3.27
CA LEU A 297 -10.78 27.55 -2.41
C LEU A 297 -10.82 28.77 -1.47
N GLU A 298 -11.38 28.59 -0.27
CA GLU A 298 -11.31 29.59 0.77
C GLU A 298 -9.88 29.61 1.32
N LYS A 299 -9.32 30.80 1.58
CA LYS A 299 -8.10 30.94 2.39
C LYS A 299 -8.46 30.62 3.84
N VAL A 300 -8.48 29.34 4.19
CA VAL A 300 -9.18 28.84 5.40
C VAL A 300 -8.33 28.93 6.66
N ILE A 301 -7.00 28.88 6.59
CA ILE A 301 -6.15 28.86 7.78
C ILE A 301 -5.78 30.29 8.21
N LYS A 302 -6.80 31.14 8.35
CA LYS A 302 -6.67 32.40 9.14
C LYS A 302 -7.01 32.19 10.61
N ALA A 303 -7.74 31.13 10.95
CA ALA A 303 -8.12 30.82 12.31
C ALA A 303 -7.10 29.86 12.95
N ARG A 304 -6.66 30.19 14.16
CA ARG A 304 -5.82 29.32 14.99
C ARG A 304 -6.57 28.00 15.26
N PRO A 305 -5.98 26.83 14.98
CA PRO A 305 -6.56 25.55 15.37
C PRO A 305 -6.90 25.49 16.86
N GLU A 306 -8.06 24.95 17.19
CA GLU A 306 -8.46 24.66 18.57
C GLU A 306 -7.59 23.53 19.13
N ALA A 307 -7.10 23.70 20.37
CA ALA A 307 -6.24 22.71 21.02
C ALA A 307 -6.91 21.32 21.13
N ALA A 308 -8.20 21.29 21.46
CA ALA A 308 -8.98 20.06 21.54
C ALA A 308 -9.14 19.36 20.18
N ALA A 309 -9.13 20.11 19.07
CA ALA A 309 -9.17 19.53 17.73
C ALA A 309 -7.81 18.93 17.34
N LEU A 310 -6.71 19.62 17.66
CA LEU A 310 -5.34 19.16 17.36
C LEU A 310 -5.02 17.82 18.03
N GLN A 311 -5.47 17.60 19.27
CA GLN A 311 -5.25 16.34 20.00
C GLN A 311 -5.91 15.12 19.37
N LEU A 312 -6.97 15.32 18.56
CA LEU A 312 -7.71 14.21 17.94
C LEU A 312 -6.98 13.59 16.76
N VAL A 313 -5.97 14.25 16.21
CA VAL A 313 -5.21 13.79 15.04
C VAL A 313 -3.72 13.91 15.35
N PRO A 314 -2.97 12.80 15.45
CA PRO A 314 -1.53 12.84 15.67
C PRO A 314 -0.78 13.60 14.56
N GLU A 315 0.39 14.18 14.89
CA GLU A 315 1.19 14.96 13.93
C GLU A 315 1.57 14.15 12.70
N SER A 316 2.01 12.90 12.88
CA SER A 316 2.37 11.99 11.79
C SER A 316 1.20 11.83 10.81
N MET A 317 0.00 11.64 11.33
CA MET A 317 -1.22 11.52 10.55
C MET A 317 -1.61 12.82 9.85
N ALA A 318 -1.46 13.96 10.54
CA ALA A 318 -1.66 15.29 9.97
C ALA A 318 -0.72 15.55 8.79
N ARG A 319 0.57 15.20 8.92
CA ARG A 319 1.57 15.35 7.86
C ARG A 319 1.30 14.41 6.69
N ARG A 320 1.03 13.14 6.98
CA ARG A 320 0.84 12.10 5.96
C ARG A 320 -0.37 12.38 5.07
N PHE A 321 -1.51 12.69 5.66
CA PHE A 321 -2.72 13.04 4.91
C PHE A 321 -2.76 14.50 4.47
N LYS A 322 -1.75 15.30 4.85
CA LYS A 322 -1.68 16.74 4.59
C LYS A 322 -2.95 17.43 5.05
N VAL A 323 -3.20 17.36 6.35
CA VAL A 323 -4.40 17.89 6.99
C VAL A 323 -4.09 18.64 8.29
N VAL A 324 -4.98 19.55 8.69
CA VAL A 324 -4.96 20.22 10.00
C VAL A 324 -6.37 20.22 10.60
N PRO A 325 -6.58 19.65 11.80
CA PRO A 325 -7.80 19.84 12.55
C PRO A 325 -7.99 21.31 12.93
N LEU A 326 -9.14 21.90 12.63
CA LEU A 326 -9.40 23.32 12.88
C LEU A 326 -10.24 23.54 14.13
N SER A 327 -11.39 22.86 14.22
CA SER A 327 -12.37 23.07 15.28
C SER A 327 -13.23 21.83 15.51
N LEU A 328 -13.72 21.67 16.74
CA LEU A 328 -14.64 20.59 17.10
C LEU A 328 -16.02 21.16 17.46
N SER A 329 -17.06 20.80 16.71
CA SER A 329 -18.43 21.25 16.97
C SER A 329 -19.45 20.18 16.60
N ASN A 330 -20.47 19.94 17.44
CA ASN A 330 -21.57 19.02 17.15
C ASN A 330 -21.12 17.60 16.71
N ASP A 331 -20.12 17.04 17.40
CA ASP A 331 -19.53 15.73 17.07
C ASP A 331 -18.89 15.66 15.67
N ALA A 332 -18.64 16.82 15.07
CA ALA A 332 -17.98 16.98 13.80
C ALA A 332 -16.64 17.69 13.97
N LEU A 333 -15.59 17.09 13.43
CA LEU A 333 -14.25 17.65 13.36
C LEU A 333 -14.09 18.34 12.01
N ARG A 334 -13.95 19.67 12.04
CA ARG A 334 -13.65 20.44 10.84
C ARG A 334 -12.15 20.33 10.56
N VAL A 335 -11.79 19.90 9.36
CA VAL A 335 -10.39 19.60 9.00
C VAL A 335 -10.01 20.33 7.71
N ALA A 336 -8.95 21.13 7.74
CA ALA A 336 -8.33 21.65 6.52
C ALA A 336 -7.56 20.53 5.83
N MET A 337 -7.75 20.32 4.52
CA MET A 337 -7.14 19.24 3.76
C MET A 337 -6.59 19.74 2.43
N ALA A 338 -5.41 19.23 2.04
CA ALA A 338 -4.83 19.51 0.72
C ALA A 338 -5.68 18.89 -0.39
N ASN A 339 -6.25 17.71 -0.12
CA ASN A 339 -7.21 17.03 -0.97
C ASN A 339 -8.48 16.64 -0.17
N PRO A 340 -9.52 17.48 -0.13
CA PRO A 340 -10.79 17.17 0.54
C PRO A 340 -11.56 15.99 -0.06
N SER A 341 -11.21 15.56 -1.28
CA SER A 341 -11.84 14.42 -1.95
C SER A 341 -11.11 13.09 -1.69
N ASP A 342 -10.03 13.11 -0.90
CA ASP A 342 -9.31 11.92 -0.49
C ASP A 342 -10.16 11.12 0.52
N ILE A 343 -10.97 10.20 -0.01
CA ILE A 343 -11.87 9.35 0.77
C ILE A 343 -11.09 8.57 1.83
N PHE A 344 -9.87 8.11 1.52
CA PHE A 344 -9.05 7.34 2.46
C PHE A 344 -8.58 8.21 3.63
N ALA A 345 -8.17 9.45 3.35
CA ALA A 345 -7.84 10.40 4.41
C ALA A 345 -9.06 10.73 5.28
N LEU A 346 -10.23 10.97 4.67
CA LEU A 346 -11.47 11.24 5.40
C LEU A 346 -11.86 10.09 6.32
N GLU A 347 -11.78 8.86 5.83
CA GLU A 347 -12.07 7.67 6.61
C GLU A 347 -11.06 7.50 7.75
N ALA A 348 -9.76 7.55 7.46
CA ALA A 348 -8.71 7.43 8.49
C ALA A 348 -8.85 8.50 9.59
N LEU A 349 -9.16 9.75 9.21
CA LEU A 349 -9.41 10.84 10.15
C LEU A 349 -10.66 10.61 10.99
N GLY A 350 -11.77 10.17 10.37
CA GLY A 350 -13.01 9.88 11.08
C GLY A 350 -12.86 8.73 12.07
N LEU A 351 -12.09 7.72 11.67
CA LEU A 351 -11.72 6.57 12.48
C LEU A 351 -10.84 6.95 13.68
N GLN A 352 -9.75 7.70 13.44
CA GLN A 352 -8.84 8.17 14.50
C GLN A 352 -9.54 9.09 15.49
N SER A 353 -10.26 10.10 15.00
CA SER A 353 -10.92 11.09 15.85
C SER A 353 -12.20 10.57 16.50
N ARG A 354 -12.78 9.49 15.94
CA ARG A 354 -14.15 9.02 16.23
C ARG A 354 -15.21 10.12 16.04
N LYS A 355 -14.95 11.06 15.12
CA LYS A 355 -15.84 12.19 14.78
C LYS A 355 -16.26 12.14 13.32
N ARG A 356 -17.35 12.83 13.01
CA ARG A 356 -17.70 13.12 11.62
C ARG A 356 -16.71 14.13 11.04
N ILE A 357 -16.05 13.79 9.94
CA ILE A 357 -15.12 14.73 9.30
C ILE A 357 -15.89 15.71 8.41
N VAL A 358 -15.63 17.00 8.62
CA VAL A 358 -16.10 18.09 7.75
C VAL A 358 -14.87 18.69 7.08
N PRO A 359 -14.53 18.25 5.87
CA PRO A 359 -13.31 18.69 5.22
C PRO A 359 -13.47 20.08 4.62
N VAL A 360 -12.37 20.82 4.57
CA VAL A 360 -12.28 22.13 3.98
C VAL A 360 -11.02 22.21 3.14
N ALA A 361 -11.12 22.65 1.90
CA ALA A 361 -9.95 22.81 1.03
C ALA A 361 -8.98 23.86 1.60
N ALA A 362 -7.70 23.52 1.67
CA ALA A 362 -6.62 24.46 1.93
C ALA A 362 -5.41 24.11 1.08
N SER A 363 -4.51 25.07 0.87
CA SER A 363 -3.29 24.77 0.11
C SER A 363 -2.35 23.88 0.92
N GLU A 364 -1.69 22.93 0.26
CA GLU A 364 -0.71 22.04 0.89
C GLU A 364 0.35 22.81 1.68
N ARG A 365 0.85 23.92 1.12
CA ARG A 365 1.83 24.78 1.80
C ARG A 365 1.29 25.34 3.11
N GLU A 366 0.08 25.89 3.11
CA GLU A 366 -0.54 26.50 4.31
C GLU A 366 -0.79 25.45 5.39
N ILE A 367 -1.15 24.23 4.99
CA ILE A 367 -1.30 23.08 5.88
C ILE A 367 0.05 22.73 6.53
N LEU A 368 1.10 22.52 5.74
CA LEU A 368 2.41 22.14 6.25
C LEU A 368 3.00 23.21 7.20
N ASP A 369 2.90 24.50 6.81
CA ASP A 369 3.33 25.64 7.64
C ASP A 369 2.56 25.68 8.99
N THR A 370 1.30 25.27 8.98
CA THR A 370 0.44 25.23 10.17
C THR A 370 0.78 24.03 11.05
N ILE A 371 1.03 22.86 10.46
CA ILE A 371 1.48 21.69 11.22
C ILE A 371 2.77 22.01 11.97
N ASP A 372 3.76 22.61 11.27
CA ASP A 372 5.04 23.00 11.86
C ASP A 372 4.88 23.96 13.04
N ARG A 373 3.90 24.87 12.96
CA ARG A 373 3.64 25.86 14.01
C ARG A 373 2.94 25.27 15.23
N TYR A 374 1.96 24.40 15.03
CA TYR A 374 1.02 24.03 16.10
C TYR A 374 1.28 22.65 16.72
N TYR A 375 1.85 21.69 15.98
CA TYR A 375 2.19 20.39 16.56
C TYR A 375 3.52 20.42 17.34
N ARG A 376 4.52 21.16 16.85
CA ARG A 376 5.79 21.35 17.59
C ARG A 376 5.61 22.02 18.95
N GLY A 377 4.64 22.94 19.06
CA GLY A 377 4.33 23.63 20.32
C GLY A 377 3.57 22.77 21.33
N PHE A 378 2.92 21.70 20.88
CA PHE A 378 2.12 20.81 21.73
C PHE A 378 3.00 19.76 22.46
N GLN A 379 3.96 19.17 21.73
CA GLN A 379 4.92 18.22 22.31
C GLN A 379 5.79 18.83 23.42
N GLN A 380 6.19 20.11 23.26
CA GLN A 380 6.96 20.84 24.28
C GLN A 380 6.16 21.10 25.56
N MET A 381 4.83 21.20 25.49
CA MET A 381 3.98 21.36 26.68
C MET A 381 3.78 20.02 27.41
N GLU A 382 3.58 18.92 26.67
CA GLU A 382 3.46 17.57 27.26
C GLU A 382 4.76 17.14 27.96
N GLU A 383 5.93 17.37 27.36
CA GLU A 383 7.23 17.07 27.99
C GLU A 383 7.48 17.86 29.28
N HIS A 384 6.93 19.07 29.39
CA HIS A 384 7.03 19.90 30.59
C HIS A 384 6.08 19.44 31.70
N ILE A 385 4.88 18.97 31.35
CA ILE A 385 3.89 18.46 32.32
C ILE A 385 4.35 17.11 32.90
N SER A 386 4.99 16.25 32.12
CA SER A 386 5.54 14.97 32.60
C SER A 386 6.77 15.10 33.50
N ARG A 387 7.38 16.29 33.61
CA ARG A 387 8.58 16.57 34.42
C ARG A 387 8.30 17.34 35.71
N ILE A 388 7.04 17.69 35.99
CA ILE A 388 6.68 18.29 37.28
C ILE A 388 6.70 17.16 38.31
N PRO A 389 7.60 17.19 39.32
CA PRO A 389 7.45 16.29 40.45
C PRO A 389 6.14 16.69 41.13
N THR A 390 5.21 15.76 41.28
CA THR A 390 4.11 15.87 42.24
C THR A 390 4.74 16.00 43.62
N GLY A 391 5.02 17.24 44.01
CA GLY A 391 5.47 17.61 45.33
C GLY A 391 4.30 17.46 46.28
N GLU A 392 4.22 16.32 46.94
CA GLU A 392 3.46 16.19 48.18
C GLU A 392 4.19 16.96 49.28
N GLY A 393 3.46 17.87 49.91
CA GLY A 393 3.79 18.49 51.19
C GLY A 393 2.79 18.05 52.24
#